data_AF-A0A968BMG0-F1
#
_entry.id   AF-A0A968BMG0-F1
#
_cell.length_a   1.000
_cell.length_b   1.000
_cell.length_c   1.000
_cell.angle_alpha   90.00
_cell.angle_beta   90.00
_cell.angle_gamma   90.00
#
_symmetry.space_group_name_H-M   'P 1'
#
loop_
_entity.id
_entity.type
_entity.pdbx_description
1 polymer ?
#
loop_
_entity_poly.entity_id
_entity_poly.type
_entity_poly.pdbx_seq_one_letter_code
_entity_poly.pdbx_strand_id
1 'polypeptide(L)' 'MNYKLIAVLVVVGLVVVFVAQNAAVVEIRFLFWNVAISRAVVIFLALAAGVAAGWLLHGAARHRYGRPRGRA' A
#
# COMPACT_ATOMS: atom_id res chain seq x y z
N MET A 1 19.68 -18.13 13.70
CA MET A 1 18.65 -17.06 13.70
C MET A 1 18.89 -16.12 12.52
N ASN A 2 18.89 -16.64 11.29
CA ASN A 2 19.29 -15.88 10.09
C ASN A 2 18.33 -16.08 8.92
N TYR A 3 17.45 -17.09 8.95
CA TYR A 3 16.51 -17.36 7.87
C TYR A 3 15.50 -16.23 7.68
N LYS A 4 15.07 -15.56 8.76
CA LYS A 4 14.22 -14.36 8.68
C LYS A 4 14.94 -13.19 8.01
N LEU A 5 16.21 -12.98 8.34
CA LEU A 5 17.06 -11.94 7.76
C LEU A 5 17.37 -12.21 6.28
N ILE A 6 17.66 -13.47 5.94
CA ILE A 6 17.85 -13.92 4.56
C ILE A 6 16.56 -13.76 3.75
N ALA A 7 15.41 -14.16 4.32
CA ALA A 7 14.11 -13.98 3.67
C ALA A 7 13.81 -12.49 3.42
N VAL A 8 14.09 -11.62 4.39
CA VAL A 8 13.94 -10.17 4.22
C VAL A 8 14.86 -9.64 3.12
N LEU A 9 16.13 -10.03 3.09
CA LEU A 9 17.07 -9.63 2.05
C LEU A 9 16.64 -10.09 0.65
N VAL A 10 16.14 -11.31 0.53
CA VAL A 10 15.61 -11.85 -0.74
C VAL A 10 14.40 -11.05 -1.19
N VAL A 11 13.46 -10.79 -0.29
CA VAL A 11 12.26 -9.98 -0.60
C VAL A 11 12.64 -8.57 -1.02
N VAL A 12 13.56 -7.92 -0.30
CA VAL A 12 14.06 -6.58 -0.65
C VAL A 12 14.73 -6.58 -2.03
N GLY A 13 15.58 -7.57 -2.32
CA GLY A 13 16.24 -7.71 -3.62
C GLY A 13 15.23 -7.90 -4.76
N LEU A 14 14.21 -8.73 -4.56
CA LEU A 14 13.13 -8.92 -5.53
C LEU A 14 12.34 -7.64 -5.79
N VAL A 15 12.07 -6.84 -4.75
CA VAL A 15 11.41 -5.54 -4.89
C VAL A 15 12.27 -4.58 -5.71
N VAL A 16 13.57 -4.50 -5.46
CA VAL A 16 14.49 -3.65 -6.24
C VAL A 16 14.51 -4.05 -7.71
N VAL A 17 14.66 -5.35 -8.00
CA VAL A 17 14.65 -5.87 -9.38
C VAL A 17 13.30 -5.59 -10.05
N PHE A 18 12.19 -5.81 -9.35
CA PHE A 18 10.86 -5.52 -9.85
C PHE A 18 10.70 -4.04 -10.19
N VAL A 19 11.14 -3.12 -9.34
CA VAL A 19 11.09 -1.67 -9.60
C VAL A 19 11.99 -1.29 -10.77
N ALA A 20 13.22 -1.84 -10.85
CA ALA A 20 14.16 -1.56 -11.93
C ALA A 20 13.65 -2.07 -13.29
N GLN A 21 13.08 -3.26 -13.34
CA GLN A 21 12.50 -3.84 -14.56
C GLN A 21 11.19 -3.14 -14.97
N ASN A 22 10.40 -2.68 -14.01
CA ASN A 22 9.14 -1.98 -14.25
C ASN A 22 9.30 -0.44 -14.15
N ALA A 23 10.52 0.05 -14.37
CA ALA A 23 10.89 1.46 -14.41
C ALA A 23 10.39 2.19 -15.67
N ALA A 24 9.36 1.65 -16.34
CA ALA A 24 8.66 2.38 -17.40
C ALA A 24 8.03 3.63 -16.76
N VAL A 25 8.62 4.79 -17.08
CA VAL A 25 8.17 6.08 -16.61
C VAL A 25 6.78 6.33 -17.20
N VAL A 26 5.80 6.53 -16.34
CA VAL A 26 4.46 6.95 -16.74
C VAL A 26 4.30 8.39 -16.38
N GLU A 27 3.89 9.19 -17.35
CA GLU A 27 3.43 10.54 -17.10
C GLU A 27 1.99 10.50 -16.56
N ILE A 28 1.81 10.97 -15.34
CA ILE A 28 0.51 11.21 -14.76
C ILE A 28 0.23 12.71 -14.85
N ARG A 29 -0.73 13.08 -15.71
CA ARG A 29 -1.33 14.41 -15.73
C ARG A 29 -2.60 14.41 -14.90
N PHE A 30 -2.60 15.18 -13.82
CA PHE A 30 -3.78 15.39 -12.99
C PHE A 30 -4.11 16.89 -12.88
N LEU A 31 -5.21 17.31 -13.52
CA LEU A 31 -5.62 18.71 -13.69
C LEU A 31 -4.50 19.61 -14.25
N PHE A 32 -3.71 20.23 -13.37
CA PHE A 32 -2.59 21.13 -13.71
C PHE A 32 -1.22 20.59 -13.30
N TRP A 33 -1.17 19.41 -12.67
CA TRP A 33 0.07 18.76 -12.24
C TRP A 33 0.49 17.69 -13.23
N ASN A 34 1.78 17.69 -13.57
CA ASN A 34 2.40 16.60 -14.32
C ASN A 34 3.51 15.98 -13.46
N VAL A 35 3.41 14.68 -13.24
CA VAL A 35 4.37 13.92 -12.45
C VAL A 35 4.82 12.71 -13.26
N ALA A 36 6.12 12.65 -13.54
CA ALA A 36 6.75 11.51 -14.18
C ALA A 36 7.33 10.59 -13.09
N ILE A 37 6.73 9.42 -12.93
CA ILE A 37 7.15 8.43 -11.93
C ILE A 37 7.06 7.02 -12.54
N SER A 38 7.79 6.04 -12.00
CA SER A 38 7.74 4.68 -12.52
C SER A 38 6.36 4.05 -12.29
N ARG A 39 5.85 3.31 -13.28
CA ARG A 39 4.54 2.62 -13.22
C ARG A 39 4.44 1.71 -11.99
N ALA A 40 5.53 1.04 -11.62
CA ALA A 40 5.59 0.19 -10.43
C ALA A 40 5.32 0.94 -9.13
N VAL A 41 5.90 2.13 -8.97
CA VAL A 41 5.73 2.95 -7.75
C VAL A 41 4.28 3.43 -7.65
N VAL A 42 3.64 3.79 -8.77
CA VAL A 42 2.22 4.19 -8.79
C VAL A 42 1.32 3.06 -8.30
N ILE A 43 1.51 1.86 -8.84
CA ILE A 43 0.72 0.68 -8.46
C ILE A 43 0.92 0.35 -6.98
N PHE A 44 2.17 0.40 -6.51
CA PHE A 44 2.49 0.14 -5.11
C PHE A 44 1.87 1.17 -4.16
N LEU A 45 1.96 2.46 -4.48
CA LEU A 45 1.36 3.53 -3.68
C LEU A 45 -0.16 3.46 -3.67
N ALA A 46 -0.79 3.14 -4.81
CA ALA A 46 -2.24 2.95 -4.90
C ALA A 46 -2.71 1.78 -4.03
N LEU A 47 -2.00 0.65 -4.06
CA LEU A 47 -2.26 -0.49 -3.18
C LEU A 47 -2.11 -0.13 -1.70
N ALA A 48 -1.00 0.52 -1.33
CA ALA A 48 -0.75 0.96 0.04
C ALA A 48 -1.84 1.91 0.54
N ALA A 49 -2.26 2.88 -0.28
CA ALA A 49 -3.36 3.79 0.04
C ALA A 49 -4.69 3.05 0.21
N GLY A 50 -5.00 2.09 -0.66
CA GLY A 50 -6.20 1.25 -0.54
C GLY A 50 -6.23 0.40 0.73
N VAL A 51 -5.09 -0.22 1.09
CA VAL A 51 -4.96 -0.99 2.34
C VAL A 51 -5.11 -0.09 3.56
N ALA A 52 -4.45 1.08 3.57
CA ALA A 52 -4.56 2.04 4.66
C ALA A 52 -6.00 2.55 4.83
N ALA A 53 -6.68 2.90 3.74
CA ALA A 53 -8.08 3.33 3.76
C ALA A 53 -9.00 2.21 4.26
N GLY A 54 -8.82 0.98 3.78
CA GLY A 54 -9.58 -0.19 4.25
C GLY A 54 -9.38 -0.46 5.73
N TRP A 55 -8.14 -0.35 6.24
CA TRP A 55 -7.84 -0.50 7.66
C TRP A 55 -8.50 0.58 8.51
N LEU A 56 -8.40 1.85 8.09
CA LEU A 56 -9.01 2.99 8.79
C LEU A 56 -10.55 2.85 8.84
N LEU A 57 -11.17 2.45 7.73
CA LEU A 57 -12.62 2.20 7.67
C LEU A 57 -13.04 1.02 8.55
N HIS A 58 -12.27 -0.08 8.56
CA HIS A 58 -12.54 -1.23 9.42
C HIS A 58 -12.41 -0.88 10.91
N GLY A 59 -11.41 -0.06 11.27
CA GLY A 59 -11.25 0.48 12.62
C GLY A 59 -12.43 1.37 13.03
N ALA A 60 -12.89 2.26 12.14
CA ALA A 60 -14.04 3.13 12.39
C ALA A 60 -15.37 2.35 12.47
N ALA A 61 -15.54 1.29 11.67
CA ALA A 61 -16.73 0.44 11.69
C ALA A 61 -16.83 -0.38 12.98
N ARG A 62 -15.70 -0.87 13.52
CA ARG A 62 -15.66 -1.59 14.80
C ARG A 62 -16.08 -0.73 16.00
N HIS A 63 -15.82 0.58 15.96
CA HIS A 63 -16.30 1.50 16.99
C HIS A 63 -17.83 1.66 17.02
N ARG A 64 -18.55 1.35 15.93
CA ARG A 64 -20.02 1.50 15.86
C ARG A 64 -20.80 0.26 16.29
N TYR A 65 -20.15 -0.90 16.46
CA TYR A 65 -20.82 -2.13 16.90
C TYR A 65 -20.75 -2.39 18.42
N GLY A 66 -20.15 -1.46 19.18
CA GLY A 66 -19.94 -1.55 20.63
C GLY A 66 -20.95 -0.81 21.50
N ARG A 67 -22.20 -0.58 21.04
CA ARG A 67 -23.28 -0.18 21.96
C ARG A 67 -24.11 -1.41 22.31
N PRO A 68 -23.87 -2.09 23.45
CA PRO A 68 -24.87 -2.98 24.00
C PRO A 68 -26.08 -2.10 24.33
N ARG A 69 -27.19 -2.33 23.62
CA ARG A 69 -28.50 -1.92 24.10
C ARG A 69 -28.74 -2.69 25.40
N GLY A 70 -28.34 -2.09 26.52
CA GLY A 70 -28.96 -2.39 27.79
C GLY A 70 -30.44 -2.06 27.72
N ARG A 71 -31.23 -2.83 28.48
CA ARG A 71 -32.68 -2.77 28.73
C ARG A 71 -33.52 -3.72 27.87
N ALA A 72 -33.87 -4.86 28.46
CA ALA A 72 -35.22 -5.10 28.99
C ALA A 72 -35.12 -6.17 30.09
#